data_AF-A0A9Q0KQ34-F1
#
_entry.id   AF-A0A9Q0KQ34-F1
#
_cell.length_a   1.000
_cell.length_b   1.000
_cell.length_c   1.000
_cell.angle_alpha   90.00
_cell.angle_beta   90.00
_cell.angle_gamma   90.00
#
_symmetry.space_group_name_H-M   'P 1'
#
loop_
_entity.id
_entity.type
_entity.pdbx_description
1 polymer ?
#
loop_
_entity_poly.entity_id
_entity_poly.type
_entity_poly.pdbx_seq_one_letter_code
_entity_poly.pdbx_strand_id
1 'polypeptide(L)'
;MDLRRCRKRYVGRRQQVVLNEMSGRRMGRSRRARHLGLLRMKVRRLQRIVPGGRGLQADLLFLHTADYILRLRFQVHVLQALSKVFIPS
;
A
#
# COMPACT_ATOMS: atom_id res chain seq x y z
N MET A 1 -14.57 -58.02 -8.51
CA MET A 1 -14.32 -56.68 -7.91
C MET A 1 -12.82 -56.43 -7.91
N ASP A 2 -12.32 -55.50 -8.72
CA ASP A 2 -10.89 -55.35 -9.03
C ASP A 2 -10.23 -54.22 -8.20
N LEU A 3 -9.63 -54.60 -7.08
CA LEU A 3 -9.03 -53.71 -6.06
C LEU A 3 -7.85 -52.87 -6.59
N ARG A 4 -7.29 -53.21 -7.75
CA ARG A 4 -6.15 -52.49 -8.35
C ARG A 4 -6.53 -51.16 -9.01
N ARG A 5 -7.80 -50.96 -9.38
CA ARG A 5 -8.26 -49.72 -10.06
C ARG A 5 -8.61 -48.59 -9.09
N CYS A 6 -8.94 -48.89 -7.83
CA CYS A 6 -9.34 -47.90 -6.83
C CYS A 6 -8.15 -47.12 -6.24
N ARG A 7 -7.00 -47.79 -6.03
CA ARG A 7 -5.80 -47.21 -5.41
C ARG A 7 -5.17 -46.06 -6.21
N LYS A 8 -5.18 -46.14 -7.56
CA LYS A 8 -4.65 -45.05 -8.43
C LYS A 8 -5.49 -43.77 -8.35
N ARG A 9 -6.79 -43.86 -8.03
CA ARG A 9 -7.71 -42.71 -7.97
C ARG A 9 -7.57 -41.90 -6.67
N TYR A 10 -7.26 -42.56 -5.55
CA TYR A 10 -7.00 -41.89 -4.26
C TYR A 10 -5.66 -41.14 -4.23
N VAL A 11 -4.60 -41.72 -4.81
CA VAL A 11 -3.26 -41.11 -4.83
C VAL A 11 -3.24 -39.86 -5.72
N GLY A 12 -3.89 -39.90 -6.89
CA GLY A 12 -3.99 -38.73 -7.78
C GLY A 12 -4.74 -37.54 -7.17
N ARG A 13 -5.83 -37.80 -6.41
CA ARG A 13 -6.62 -36.75 -5.75
C ARG A 13 -5.83 -36.04 -4.63
N ARG A 14 -5.00 -36.78 -3.87
CA ARG A 14 -4.18 -36.22 -2.78
C ARG A 14 -3.08 -35.30 -3.33
N GLN A 15 -2.39 -35.69 -4.39
CA GLN A 15 -1.37 -34.85 -5.05
C GLN A 15 -1.96 -33.56 -5.64
N GLN A 16 -3.17 -33.62 -6.18
CA GLN A 16 -3.84 -32.45 -6.76
C GLN A 16 -4.18 -31.37 -5.72
N VAL A 17 -4.57 -31.77 -4.50
CA VAL A 17 -4.91 -30.83 -3.42
C VAL A 17 -3.66 -30.05 -2.96
N VAL A 18 -2.52 -30.72 -2.77
CA VAL A 18 -1.27 -30.06 -2.35
C VAL A 18 -0.78 -29.06 -3.41
N LEU A 19 -0.86 -29.41 -4.70
CA LEU A 19 -0.49 -28.51 -5.80
C LEU A 19 -1.39 -27.26 -5.88
N ASN A 20 -2.69 -27.42 -5.60
CA ASN A 20 -3.65 -26.32 -5.62
C ASN A 20 -3.46 -25.38 -4.42
N GLU A 21 -3.20 -25.92 -3.23
CA GLU A 21 -2.87 -25.15 -2.02
C GLU A 21 -1.56 -24.36 -2.19
N MET A 22 -0.52 -24.98 -2.76
CA MET A 22 0.74 -24.28 -3.05
C MET A 22 0.55 -23.16 -4.08
N SER A 23 -0.28 -23.38 -5.10
CA SER A 23 -0.61 -22.36 -6.10
C SER A 23 -1.37 -21.17 -5.50
N GLY A 24 -2.34 -21.43 -4.61
CA GLY A 24 -3.06 -20.39 -3.86
C GLY A 24 -2.14 -19.56 -2.97
N ARG A 25 -1.22 -20.23 -2.23
CA ARG A 25 -0.23 -19.56 -1.38
C ARG A 25 0.75 -18.70 -2.18
N ARG A 26 1.22 -19.19 -3.36
CA ARG A 26 2.07 -18.42 -4.28
C ARG A 26 1.35 -17.18 -4.82
N MET A 27 0.08 -17.31 -5.18
CA MET A 27 -0.73 -16.20 -5.66
C MET A 27 -0.98 -15.14 -4.57
N GLY A 28 -1.26 -15.55 -3.34
CA GLY A 28 -1.37 -14.65 -2.19
C GLY A 28 -0.07 -13.88 -1.89
N ARG A 29 1.07 -14.58 -1.95
CA ARG A 29 2.40 -13.96 -1.75
C ARG A 29 2.74 -12.94 -2.85
N SER A 30 2.40 -13.25 -4.11
CA SER A 30 2.56 -12.34 -5.26
C SER A 30 1.70 -11.07 -5.12
N ARG A 31 0.44 -11.20 -4.69
CA ARG A 31 -0.44 -10.03 -4.45
C ARG A 31 0.11 -9.14 -3.34
N ARG A 32 0.57 -9.73 -2.22
CA ARG A 32 1.14 -8.98 -1.10
C ARG A 32 2.43 -8.25 -1.50
N ALA A 33 3.31 -8.90 -2.26
CA ALA A 33 4.53 -8.27 -2.77
C ALA A 33 4.22 -7.07 -3.68
N ARG A 34 3.25 -7.21 -4.59
CA ARG A 34 2.77 -6.10 -5.43
C ARG A 34 2.25 -4.93 -4.58
N HIS A 35 1.42 -5.23 -3.58
CA HIS A 35 0.87 -4.19 -2.70
C HIS A 35 1.97 -3.43 -1.94
N LEU A 36 2.95 -4.15 -1.35
CA LEU A 36 4.09 -3.54 -0.69
C LEU A 36 4.94 -2.69 -1.64
N GLY A 37 5.10 -3.13 -2.90
CA GLY A 37 5.77 -2.36 -3.95
C GLY A 37 5.07 -1.02 -4.24
N LEU A 38 3.74 -1.04 -4.34
CA LEU A 38 2.93 0.16 -4.53
C LEU A 38 3.01 1.11 -3.34
N LEU A 39 2.94 0.59 -2.10
CA LEU A 39 3.10 1.41 -0.89
C LEU A 39 4.47 2.09 -0.84
N ARG A 40 5.54 1.36 -1.18
CA ARG A 40 6.90 1.93 -1.27
C ARG A 40 7.00 3.05 -2.31
N MET A 41 6.30 2.93 -3.44
CA MET A 41 6.25 3.99 -4.45
C MET A 41 5.50 5.23 -3.94
N LYS A 42 4.39 5.04 -3.22
CA LYS A 42 3.64 6.14 -2.59
C LYS A 42 4.48 6.87 -1.54
N VAL A 43 5.18 6.13 -0.67
CA VAL A 43 6.08 6.72 0.33
C VAL A 43 7.20 7.52 -0.34
N ARG A 44 7.86 6.96 -1.36
CA ARG A 44 8.89 7.70 -2.12
C ARG A 44 8.36 8.96 -2.79
N ARG A 45 7.14 8.91 -3.33
CA ARG A 45 6.50 10.10 -3.89
C ARG A 45 6.25 11.14 -2.80
N LEU A 46 5.75 10.72 -1.64
CA LEU A 46 5.52 11.62 -0.51
C LEU A 46 6.82 12.28 -0.02
N GLN A 47 7.90 11.51 0.12
CA GLN A 47 9.24 12.02 0.47
C GLN A 47 9.78 13.09 -0.49
N ARG A 48 9.35 13.08 -1.76
CA ARG A 48 9.76 14.06 -2.77
C ARG A 48 8.97 15.36 -2.69
N ILE A 49 7.68 15.29 -2.35
CA ILE A 49 6.80 16.47 -2.32
C ILE A 49 6.84 17.19 -0.97
N VAL A 50 7.11 16.47 0.12
CA VAL A 50 7.18 17.05 1.46
C VAL A 50 8.57 17.68 1.65
N PRO A 51 8.65 18.99 1.92
CA PRO A 51 9.93 19.62 2.25
C PRO A 51 10.58 18.94 3.45
N GLY A 52 11.88 18.65 3.39
CA GLY A 52 12.58 17.89 4.45
C GLY A 52 12.21 16.41 4.55
N GLY A 53 11.31 15.90 3.69
CA GLY A 53 10.82 14.53 3.75
C GLY A 53 11.75 13.46 3.16
N ARG A 54 12.82 13.83 2.46
CA ARG A 54 13.73 12.87 1.81
C ARG A 54 14.46 12.02 2.85
N GLY A 55 14.42 10.70 2.66
CA GLY A 55 15.11 9.75 3.54
C GLY A 55 14.39 9.46 4.86
N LEU A 56 13.30 10.15 5.19
CA LEU A 56 12.52 9.86 6.41
C LEU A 56 11.87 8.48 6.34
N GLN A 57 11.89 7.75 7.45
CA GLN A 57 11.09 6.55 7.63
C GLN A 57 9.59 6.89 7.59
N ALA A 58 8.75 5.91 7.25
CA ALA A 58 7.32 6.15 7.01
C ALA A 58 6.61 6.83 8.20
N ASP A 59 6.89 6.39 9.42
CA ASP A 59 6.21 6.90 10.62
C ASP A 59 6.51 8.39 10.85
N LEU A 60 7.79 8.77 10.78
CA LEU A 60 8.23 10.17 10.88
C LEU A 60 7.78 11.00 9.68
N LEU A 61 7.80 10.41 8.48
CA LEU A 61 7.35 11.09 7.27
C LEU A 61 5.88 11.48 7.38
N PHE A 62 5.02 10.59 7.90
CA PHE A 62 3.59 10.88 8.05
C PHE A 62 3.33 11.97 9.09
N LEU A 63 4.03 11.94 10.23
CA LEU A 63 3.94 13.02 11.23
C LEU A 63 4.36 14.36 10.64
N HIS A 64 5.53 14.41 9.99
CA HIS A 64 6.03 15.61 9.34
C HIS A 64 5.10 16.09 8.21
N THR A 65 4.47 15.16 7.49
CA THR A 65 3.46 15.48 6.46
C THR A 65 2.23 16.14 7.09
N ALA A 66 1.76 15.66 8.24
CA ALA A 66 0.61 16.23 8.94
C ALA A 66 0.89 17.69 9.34
N ASP A 67 2.07 17.94 9.92
CA ASP A 67 2.52 19.29 10.28
C ASP A 67 2.60 20.21 9.06
N TYR A 68 3.13 19.69 7.93
CA TYR A 68 3.24 20.46 6.70
C TYR A 68 1.87 20.82 6.11
N ILE A 69 0.92 19.88 6.09
CA ILE A 69 -0.46 20.13 5.66
C ILE A 69 -1.10 21.20 6.55
N LEU A 70 -0.95 21.10 7.87
CA LEU A 70 -1.49 22.07 8.81
C LEU A 70 -0.94 23.48 8.53
N ARG A 71 0.38 23.59 8.34
CA ARG A 71 1.05 24.85 8.02
C ARG A 71 0.53 25.47 6.72
N LEU A 72 0.41 24.68 5.66
CA LEU A 72 -0.11 25.16 4.38
C LEU A 72 -1.56 25.65 4.50
N ARG A 73 -2.41 24.91 5.20
CA ARG A 73 -3.80 25.31 5.43
C ARG A 73 -3.88 26.64 6.19
N PHE A 74 -3.05 26.79 7.22
CA PHE A 74 -2.98 28.04 7.97
C PHE A 74 -2.53 29.22 7.09
N GLN A 75 -1.46 29.05 6.29
CA GLN A 75 -0.99 30.07 5.35
C GLN A 75 -2.10 30.51 4.37
N VAL A 76 -2.84 29.55 3.80
CA VAL A 76 -3.96 29.85 2.91
C VAL A 76 -5.06 30.60 3.64
N HIS A 77 -5.44 30.19 4.86
CA HIS A 77 -6.46 30.89 5.64
C HIS A 77 -6.07 32.33 5.96
N VAL A 78 -4.81 32.56 6.35
CA VAL A 78 -4.30 33.91 6.61
C VAL A 78 -4.37 34.76 5.34
N LEU A 79 -3.86 34.24 4.22
CA LEU A 79 -3.89 34.97 2.94
C LEU A 79 -5.32 35.28 2.49
N GLN A 80 -6.26 34.35 2.67
CA GLN A 80 -7.67 34.58 2.36
C GLN A 80 -8.29 35.64 3.27
N ALA A 81 -7.98 35.63 4.56
CA ALA A 81 -8.47 36.64 5.50
C ALA A 81 -7.92 38.03 5.14
N LEU A 82 -6.63 38.13 4.84
CA LEU A 82 -6.02 39.39 4.42
C LEU A 82 -6.56 39.86 3.06
N SER A 83 -6.75 38.95 2.10
CA SER A 83 -7.33 39.29 0.80
C SER A 83 -8.71 39.92 0.93
N LYS A 84 -9.54 39.47 1.87
CA LYS A 84 -10.86 40.07 2.15
C LYS A 84 -10.77 41.47 2.75
N VAL A 85 -9.67 41.79 3.44
CA VAL A 85 -9.42 43.11 4.01
C VAL A 85 -8.87 44.07 2.96
N PHE A 86 -7.99 43.59 2.07
CA PHE A 86 -7.27 44.45 1.11
C PHE A 86 -7.92 44.56 -0.27
N ILE A 87 -8.68 43.55 -0.70
CA ILE A 87 -9.45 43.57 -1.95
C ILE A 87 -10.92 43.44 -1.55
N PRO A 88 -11.56 44.56 -1.14
CA PRO A 88 -13.00 44.55 -0.96
C PRO A 88 -13.64 44.26 -2.32
N SER A 89 -14.29 43.10 -2.42
CA SER A 89 -15.08 42.67 -3.58
C SER A 89 -16.38 43.44 -3.70
#